data_AF-A0A225UEB0-F1
#
_entry.id   AF-A0A225UEB0-F1
#
_cell.length_a   1.000
_cell.length_b   1.000
_cell.length_c   1.000
_cell.angle_alpha   90.00
_cell.angle_beta   90.00
_cell.angle_gamma   90.00
#
_symmetry.space_group_name_H-M   'P 1'
#
loop_
_entity.id
_entity.type
_entity.pdbx_description
1 polymer ?
#
loop_
_entity_poly.entity_id
_entity_poly.type
_entity_poly.pdbx_seq_one_letter_code
_entity_poly.pdbx_strand_id
1 'polypeptide(L)'
;SLGVQTASLSKILKCSGNDDALSLSAEDNGDALNIMFEATSGDRVSDFSLKLMDIDSEHLGIPGTEYVATVRMPSGEFQRICRDLQTMGDTCTIAVGKEGVKFSVSGDLGAGNITLKNNTAAEKESDRVIITMEEPVELTFALRYLNMFAKATPLSETVTLSMSPGIPVVVEYAIGDMGYMRFYLAPKVEEDD
;
A
#
# COMPACT_ATOMS: atom_id res chain seq x y z
N SER A 1 21.62 13.20 1.04
CA SER A 1 20.49 12.32 0.65
C SER A 1 20.98 11.35 -0.40
N LEU A 2 20.33 10.20 -0.58
CA LEU A 2 20.70 9.22 -1.61
C LEU A 2 19.61 9.22 -2.69
N GLY A 3 19.83 9.91 -3.80
CA GLY A 3 18.91 9.90 -4.92
C GLY A 3 19.08 8.61 -5.74
N VAL A 4 18.06 7.76 -5.77
CA VAL A 4 18.16 6.42 -6.37
C VAL A 4 17.09 6.21 -7.43
N GLN A 5 17.49 5.68 -8.60
CA GLN A 5 16.54 5.25 -9.61
C GLN A 5 15.91 3.92 -9.21
N THR A 6 14.66 3.95 -8.74
CA THR A 6 13.94 2.78 -8.21
C THR A 6 13.86 1.59 -9.19
N ALA A 7 13.74 1.85 -10.49
CA ALA A 7 13.72 0.81 -11.51
C ALA A 7 15.06 0.05 -11.60
N SER A 8 16.18 0.75 -11.43
CA SER A 8 17.52 0.15 -11.45
C SER A 8 17.82 -0.57 -10.15
N LEU A 9 17.45 0.03 -9.00
CA LEU A 9 17.51 -0.62 -7.70
C LEU A 9 16.71 -1.93 -7.69
N SER A 10 15.49 -1.93 -8.21
CA SER A 10 14.66 -3.14 -8.29
C SER A 10 15.29 -4.25 -9.12
N LYS A 11 16.03 -3.92 -10.20
CA LYS A 11 16.76 -4.92 -10.99
C LYS A 11 17.90 -5.55 -10.19
N ILE A 12 18.63 -4.75 -9.41
CA ILE A 12 19.73 -5.22 -8.55
C ILE A 12 19.19 -6.08 -7.40
N LEU A 13 18.12 -5.63 -6.73
CA LEU A 13 17.49 -6.40 -5.64
C LEU A 13 16.98 -7.78 -6.08
N LYS A 14 16.62 -7.96 -7.36
CA LYS A 14 16.24 -9.27 -7.90
C LYS A 14 17.40 -10.26 -8.02
N CYS A 15 18.64 -9.81 -7.83
CA CYS A 15 19.81 -10.68 -7.80
C CYS A 15 20.04 -11.32 -6.42
N SER A 16 19.35 -10.86 -5.37
CA SER A 16 19.47 -11.47 -4.04
C SER A 16 18.60 -12.72 -3.91
N GLY A 17 19.03 -13.66 -3.07
CA GLY A 17 18.12 -14.64 -2.47
C GLY A 17 17.13 -13.97 -1.51
N ASN A 18 16.05 -14.67 -1.17
CA ASN A 18 15.06 -14.17 -0.21
C ASN A 18 15.63 -14.08 1.22
N ASP A 19 16.63 -14.92 1.53
CA ASP A 19 17.24 -15.05 2.86
C ASP A 19 18.67 -14.46 2.91
N ASP A 20 19.11 -13.81 1.83
CA ASP A 20 20.42 -13.17 1.77
C ASP A 20 20.45 -11.93 2.69
N ALA A 21 21.56 -11.71 3.40
CA ALA A 21 21.79 -10.49 4.14
C ALA A 21 22.10 -9.33 3.17
N LEU A 22 21.37 -8.22 3.28
CA LEU A 22 21.55 -7.01 2.49
C LEU A 22 22.31 -5.95 3.29
N SER A 23 23.43 -5.46 2.74
CA SER A 23 24.17 -4.31 3.27
C SER A 23 24.21 -3.18 2.27
N LEU A 24 23.91 -1.96 2.73
CA LEU A 24 23.95 -0.73 1.94
C LEU A 24 25.02 0.19 2.50
N SER A 25 25.91 0.70 1.65
CA SER A 25 26.94 1.67 2.05
C SER A 25 27.14 2.75 0.99
N ALA A 26 27.37 3.98 1.44
CA ALA A 26 27.68 5.11 0.59
C ALA A 26 28.63 6.05 1.33
N GLU A 27 29.51 6.72 0.59
CA GLU A 27 30.35 7.78 1.14
C GLU A 27 29.54 9.09 1.28
N ASP A 28 29.87 9.94 2.25
CA ASP A 28 29.12 11.19 2.52
C ASP A 28 28.98 12.10 1.29
N ASN A 29 30.01 12.13 0.43
CA ASN A 29 30.02 12.88 -0.83
C ASN A 29 30.25 11.96 -2.04
N GLY A 30 29.89 10.68 -1.92
CA GLY A 30 30.02 9.70 -2.99
C GLY A 30 28.96 9.86 -4.07
N ASP A 31 29.26 9.36 -5.27
CA ASP A 31 28.34 9.35 -6.41
C ASP A 31 27.67 7.98 -6.64
N ALA A 32 27.87 7.05 -5.71
CA ALA A 32 27.36 5.68 -5.80
C ALA A 32 26.88 5.12 -4.45
N LEU A 33 25.86 4.28 -4.53
CA LEU A 33 25.39 3.40 -3.47
C LEU A 33 25.95 2.00 -3.73
N ASN A 34 26.71 1.47 -2.78
CA ASN A 34 27.16 0.09 -2.79
C ASN A 34 26.12 -0.80 -2.12
N ILE A 35 25.82 -1.92 -2.77
CA ILE A 35 24.77 -2.88 -2.40
C ILE A 35 25.41 -4.26 -2.39
N MET A 36 25.48 -4.87 -1.21
CA MET A 36 26.07 -6.19 -1.02
C MET A 36 24.99 -7.18 -0.56
N PHE A 37 24.96 -8.35 -1.18
CA PHE A 37 24.17 -9.50 -0.75
C PHE A 37 25.10 -10.63 -0.32
N GLU A 38 24.87 -11.17 0.88
CA GLU A 38 25.60 -12.32 1.40
C GLU A 38 24.62 -13.47 1.64
N ALA A 39 24.86 -14.61 0.98
CA ALA A 39 24.04 -15.79 1.15
C ALA A 39 24.23 -16.38 2.56
N THR A 40 23.17 -16.91 3.16
CA THR A 40 23.21 -17.48 4.52
C THR A 40 24.22 -18.63 4.66
N SER A 41 24.51 -19.34 3.56
CA SER A 41 25.53 -20.39 3.47
C SER A 41 26.97 -19.87 3.50
N GLY A 42 27.18 -18.57 3.24
CA GLY A 42 28.51 -17.93 3.14
C GLY A 42 29.29 -18.26 1.86
N ASP A 43 28.74 -19.07 0.96
CA ASP A 43 29.39 -19.50 -0.27
C ASP A 43 29.26 -18.49 -1.43
N ARG A 44 28.39 -17.49 -1.28
CA ARG A 44 28.13 -16.46 -2.28
C ARG A 44 28.06 -15.07 -1.65
N VAL A 45 28.88 -14.18 -2.18
CA VAL A 45 28.80 -12.73 -1.96
C VAL A 45 28.62 -12.05 -3.31
N SER A 46 27.63 -11.17 -3.42
CA SER A 46 27.37 -10.36 -4.62
C SER A 46 27.52 -8.89 -4.27
N ASP A 47 28.34 -8.17 -5.02
CA ASP A 47 28.62 -6.75 -4.80
C ASP A 47 28.21 -5.94 -6.03
N PHE A 48 27.39 -4.92 -5.82
CA PHE A 48 26.87 -4.04 -6.86
C PHE A 48 27.09 -2.58 -6.48
N SER A 49 27.45 -1.77 -7.48
CA SER A 49 27.55 -0.32 -7.34
C SER A 49 26.50 0.35 -8.23
N LEU A 50 25.61 1.14 -7.61
CA LEU A 50 24.54 1.86 -8.28
C LEU A 50 24.81 3.36 -8.23
N LYS A 51 24.93 3.99 -9.41
CA LYS A 51 25.10 5.45 -9.50
C LYS A 51 23.91 6.18 -8.88
N LEU A 52 24.24 7.16 -8.05
CA LEU A 52 23.29 8.08 -7.45
C LEU A 52 22.90 9.16 -8.47
N MET A 53 21.72 9.73 -8.24
CA MET A 53 21.19 10.86 -9.00
C MET A 53 21.05 12.05 -8.06
N ASP A 54 21.22 13.24 -8.62
CA ASP A 54 20.79 14.45 -7.93
C ASP A 54 19.27 14.57 -8.04
N ILE A 55 18.59 14.67 -6.91
CA ILE A 55 17.14 14.74 -6.83
C ILE A 55 16.80 15.83 -5.83
N ASP A 56 16.12 16.86 -6.30
CA ASP A 56 15.54 17.89 -5.44
C ASP A 56 14.52 17.23 -4.51
N SER A 57 14.80 17.26 -3.21
CA SER A 57 13.92 16.69 -2.20
C SER A 57 13.10 17.78 -1.53
N GLU A 58 11.82 17.85 -1.85
CA GLU A 58 10.85 18.59 -1.05
C GLU A 58 10.07 17.59 -0.17
N HIS A 59 10.28 17.70 1.14
CA HIS A 59 9.51 16.91 2.10
C HIS A 59 8.20 17.63 2.42
N LEU A 60 7.09 17.07 1.96
CA LEU A 60 5.77 17.49 2.41
C LEU A 60 5.49 16.90 3.79
N GLY A 61 5.23 17.77 4.77
CA GLY A 61 4.76 17.34 6.07
C GLY A 61 3.35 16.76 5.94
N ILE A 62 3.15 15.56 6.48
CA ILE A 62 1.82 14.95 6.57
C ILE A 62 1.21 15.41 7.90
N PRO A 63 0.10 16.18 7.91
CA PRO A 63 -0.52 16.63 9.14
C PRO A 63 -1.10 15.45 9.92
N GLY A 64 -1.06 15.52 11.25
CA GLY A 64 -1.80 14.61 12.11
C GLY A 64 -3.28 14.76 11.81
N THR A 65 -3.88 13.71 11.25
CA THR A 65 -5.27 13.73 10.79
C THR A 65 -6.04 12.63 11.49
N GLU A 66 -7.16 13.01 12.11
CA GLU A 66 -8.09 12.06 12.71
C GLU A 66 -9.04 11.53 11.62
N TYR A 67 -9.19 10.21 11.57
CA TYR A 67 -10.03 9.53 10.60
C TYR A 67 -11.27 8.98 11.28
N VAL A 68 -12.46 9.30 10.75
CA VAL A 68 -13.74 8.87 11.34
C VAL A 68 -14.01 7.38 11.15
N ALA A 69 -13.31 6.72 10.22
CA ALA A 69 -13.38 5.28 10.05
C ALA A 69 -12.02 4.66 9.74
N THR A 70 -11.77 3.50 10.33
CA THR A 70 -10.60 2.64 10.05
C THR A 70 -11.07 1.21 9.81
N VAL A 71 -10.58 0.61 8.73
CA VAL A 71 -10.87 -0.77 8.34
C VAL A 71 -9.56 -1.52 8.17
N ARG A 72 -9.31 -2.51 9.03
CA ARG A 72 -8.21 -3.47 8.87
C ARG A 72 -8.75 -4.77 8.29
N MET A 73 -8.11 -5.29 7.25
CA MET A 73 -8.53 -6.53 6.59
C MET A 73 -7.33 -7.31 6.03
N PRO A 74 -7.50 -8.58 5.61
CA PRO A 74 -6.45 -9.32 4.92
C PRO A 74 -6.01 -8.59 3.65
N SER A 75 -4.71 -8.38 3.49
CA SER A 75 -4.16 -7.64 2.34
C SER A 75 -4.43 -8.34 1.01
N GLY A 76 -4.39 -9.68 1.01
CA GLY A 76 -4.73 -10.50 -0.14
C GLY A 76 -6.19 -10.33 -0.60
N GLU A 77 -7.13 -10.19 0.34
CA GLU A 77 -8.53 -9.95 0.02
C GLU A 77 -8.74 -8.56 -0.57
N PHE A 78 -8.12 -7.52 0.01
CA PHE A 78 -8.13 -6.18 -0.57
C PHE A 78 -7.55 -6.14 -2.00
N GLN A 79 -6.42 -6.83 -2.23
CA GLN A 79 -5.81 -6.93 -3.56
C GLN A 79 -6.74 -7.63 -4.55
N ARG A 80 -7.42 -8.68 -4.13
CA ARG A 80 -8.41 -9.38 -4.95
C ARG A 80 -9.59 -8.49 -5.29
N ILE A 81 -10.20 -7.83 -4.30
CA ILE A 81 -11.30 -6.89 -4.49
C ILE A 81 -10.95 -5.81 -5.52
N CYS A 82 -9.80 -5.15 -5.37
CA CYS A 82 -9.37 -4.10 -6.29
C CYS A 82 -9.20 -4.60 -7.73
N ARG A 83 -8.68 -5.82 -7.89
CA ARG A 83 -8.46 -6.44 -9.21
C ARG A 83 -9.76 -6.87 -9.86
N ASP A 84 -10.64 -7.51 -9.10
CA ASP A 84 -11.91 -8.04 -9.57
C ASP A 84 -12.82 -6.88 -10.00
N LEU A 85 -12.93 -5.81 -9.20
CA LEU A 85 -13.77 -4.65 -9.53
C LEU A 85 -13.23 -3.84 -10.72
N GLN A 86 -11.91 -3.79 -10.92
CA GLN A 86 -11.29 -3.11 -12.07
C GLN A 86 -11.69 -3.73 -13.42
N THR A 87 -12.18 -4.98 -13.43
CA THR A 87 -12.72 -5.61 -14.65
C THR A 87 -14.08 -5.05 -15.07
N MET A 88 -14.80 -4.38 -14.16
CA MET A 88 -16.16 -3.89 -14.38
C MET A 88 -16.22 -2.36 -14.53
N GLY A 89 -15.27 -1.62 -13.95
CA GLY A 89 -15.19 -0.17 -14.08
C GLY A 89 -13.91 0.42 -13.48
N ASP A 90 -13.68 1.71 -13.73
CA ASP A 90 -12.44 2.40 -13.33
C ASP A 90 -12.50 3.07 -11.96
N THR A 91 -13.68 3.14 -11.35
CA THR A 91 -13.92 3.79 -10.07
C THR A 91 -14.55 2.85 -9.07
N CYS A 92 -14.08 2.88 -7.83
CA CYS A 92 -14.67 2.16 -6.72
C CYS A 92 -15.13 3.15 -5.66
N THR A 93 -16.40 3.08 -5.30
CA THR A 93 -16.95 3.70 -4.09
C THR A 93 -16.71 2.76 -2.93
N ILE A 94 -16.07 3.27 -1.87
CA ILE A 94 -15.83 2.55 -0.62
C ILE A 94 -16.70 3.22 0.44
N ALA A 95 -17.66 2.46 0.99
CA ALA A 95 -18.59 2.93 2.00
C ALA A 95 -18.40 2.12 3.29
N VAL A 96 -18.13 2.79 4.40
CA VAL A 96 -18.05 2.19 5.74
C VAL A 96 -19.32 2.57 6.49
N GLY A 97 -20.04 1.56 6.96
CA GLY A 97 -21.30 1.73 7.68
C GLY A 97 -21.54 0.62 8.70
N LYS A 98 -22.75 0.60 9.28
CA LYS A 98 -23.14 -0.39 10.31
C LYS A 98 -23.09 -1.84 9.82
N GLU A 99 -23.31 -2.07 8.53
CA GLU A 99 -23.29 -3.40 7.92
C GLU A 99 -21.88 -3.91 7.58
N GLY A 100 -20.86 -3.04 7.69
CA GLY A 100 -19.47 -3.35 7.34
C GLY A 100 -18.89 -2.33 6.35
N VAL A 101 -17.83 -2.75 5.66
CA VAL A 101 -17.24 -1.99 4.55
C VAL A 101 -17.75 -2.58 3.22
N LYS A 102 -18.21 -1.71 2.33
CA LYS A 102 -18.73 -2.07 1.01
C LYS A 102 -17.89 -1.41 -0.07
N PHE A 103 -17.49 -2.21 -1.06
CA PHE A 103 -16.81 -1.78 -2.27
C PHE A 103 -17.78 -1.91 -3.44
N SER A 104 -18.02 -0.81 -4.14
CA SER A 104 -19.01 -0.70 -5.21
C SER A 104 -18.37 -0.16 -6.48
N VAL A 105 -18.67 -0.78 -7.62
CA VAL A 105 -18.27 -0.31 -8.96
C VAL A 105 -19.50 -0.28 -9.85
N SER A 106 -19.55 0.70 -10.75
CA SER A 106 -20.52 0.76 -11.84
C SER A 106 -19.77 1.18 -13.10
N GLY A 107 -19.93 0.42 -14.19
CA GLY A 107 -19.35 0.70 -15.49
C GLY A 107 -20.16 0.07 -16.61
N ASP A 108 -19.63 0.09 -17.83
CA ASP A 108 -20.37 -0.28 -19.05
C ASP A 108 -20.86 -1.74 -19.05
N LEU A 109 -20.10 -2.64 -18.44
CA LEU A 109 -20.44 -4.07 -18.35
C LEU A 109 -21.47 -4.38 -17.25
N GLY A 110 -21.74 -3.43 -16.34
CA GLY A 110 -22.67 -3.57 -15.24
C GLY A 110 -22.13 -3.00 -13.92
N ALA A 111 -22.71 -3.46 -12.81
CA ALA A 111 -22.34 -3.05 -11.46
C ALA A 111 -21.92 -4.23 -10.60
N GLY A 112 -20.96 -4.00 -9.70
CA GLY A 112 -20.43 -4.98 -8.75
C GLY A 112 -20.44 -4.43 -7.33
N ASN A 113 -20.73 -5.29 -6.35
CA ASN A 113 -20.74 -4.94 -4.94
C ASN A 113 -20.10 -6.07 -4.12
N ILE A 114 -19.12 -5.73 -3.28
CA ILE A 114 -18.49 -6.66 -2.33
C ILE A 114 -18.58 -6.04 -0.94
N THR A 115 -19.14 -6.77 0.02
CA THR A 115 -19.27 -6.30 1.41
C THR A 115 -18.49 -7.20 2.35
N LEU A 116 -17.57 -6.62 3.11
CA LEU A 116 -16.89 -7.29 4.22
C LEU A 116 -17.52 -6.85 5.54
N LYS A 117 -17.97 -7.83 6.33
CA LYS A 117 -18.51 -7.57 7.67
C LYS A 117 -17.40 -7.64 8.69
N ASN A 118 -17.53 -6.89 9.78
CA ASN A 118 -16.65 -7.04 10.93
C ASN A 118 -16.73 -8.48 11.43
N ASN A 119 -15.59 -9.16 11.53
CA ASN A 119 -15.51 -10.55 11.92
C ASN A 119 -14.29 -10.80 12.82
N THR A 120 -14.57 -11.01 14.10
CA THR A 120 -13.57 -11.37 15.11
C THR A 120 -13.48 -12.87 15.40
N ALA A 121 -14.28 -13.70 14.72
CA ALA A 121 -14.37 -15.14 14.96
C ALA A 121 -13.27 -15.96 14.26
N ALA A 122 -12.50 -15.37 13.33
CA ALA A 122 -11.39 -16.08 12.70
C ALA A 122 -10.28 -16.41 13.72
N GLU A 123 -9.70 -17.60 13.64
CA GLU A 123 -8.65 -18.05 14.56
C GLU A 123 -7.39 -17.21 14.42
N LYS A 124 -6.97 -16.94 13.18
CA LYS A 124 -5.83 -16.07 12.88
C LYS A 124 -6.26 -14.62 12.84
N GLU A 125 -5.50 -13.75 13.51
CA GLU A 125 -5.80 -12.32 13.58
C GLU A 125 -5.61 -11.60 12.23
N SER A 126 -4.71 -12.08 11.37
CA SER A 126 -4.51 -11.55 10.02
C SER A 126 -5.65 -11.88 9.06
N ASP A 127 -6.46 -12.90 9.36
CA ASP A 127 -7.65 -13.27 8.57
C ASP A 127 -8.89 -12.46 8.98
N ARG A 128 -8.81 -11.65 10.04
CA ARG A 128 -9.94 -10.88 10.57
C ARG A 128 -10.16 -9.58 9.80
N VAL A 129 -11.43 -9.21 9.68
CA VAL A 129 -11.84 -7.85 9.26
C VAL A 129 -12.26 -7.10 10.51
N ILE A 130 -11.56 -6.02 10.84
CA ILE A 130 -11.81 -5.18 12.01
C ILE A 130 -12.21 -3.79 11.51
N ILE A 131 -13.36 -3.32 11.97
CA ILE A 131 -13.93 -2.03 11.55
C ILE A 131 -14.15 -1.19 12.81
N THR A 132 -13.50 -0.04 12.87
CA THR A 132 -13.74 1.01 13.86
C THR A 132 -14.31 2.21 13.11
N MET A 133 -15.50 2.66 13.50
CA MET A 133 -16.22 3.72 12.79
C MET A 133 -16.94 4.61 13.82
N GLU A 134 -16.55 5.88 13.86
CA GLU A 134 -17.23 6.93 14.63
C GLU A 134 -18.43 7.45 13.83
N GLU A 135 -18.21 7.74 12.54
CA GLU A 135 -19.25 8.21 11.61
C GLU A 135 -19.20 7.43 10.29
N PRO A 136 -20.35 7.17 9.64
CA PRO A 136 -20.38 6.59 8.30
C PRO A 136 -19.62 7.47 7.30
N VAL A 137 -18.85 6.84 6.42
CA VAL A 137 -18.08 7.53 5.38
C VAL A 137 -18.22 6.80 4.06
N GLU A 138 -18.40 7.55 2.99
CA GLU A 138 -18.47 7.04 1.62
C GLU A 138 -17.62 7.92 0.72
N LEU A 139 -16.66 7.31 0.02
CA LEU A 139 -15.72 8.02 -0.84
C LEU A 139 -15.45 7.20 -2.12
N THR A 140 -15.30 7.88 -3.25
CA THR A 140 -15.04 7.25 -4.55
C THR A 140 -13.59 7.44 -4.96
N PHE A 141 -12.94 6.38 -5.45
CA PHE A 141 -11.53 6.39 -5.83
C PHE A 141 -11.30 5.77 -7.20
N ALA A 142 -10.25 6.19 -7.90
CA ALA A 142 -9.81 5.52 -9.12
C ALA A 142 -9.12 4.18 -8.79
N LEU A 143 -9.69 3.07 -9.28
CA LEU A 143 -9.21 1.70 -9.04
C LEU A 143 -7.79 1.46 -9.56
N ARG A 144 -7.35 2.21 -10.59
CA ARG A 144 -5.98 2.15 -11.08
C ARG A 144 -4.95 2.38 -9.97
N TYR A 145 -5.18 3.36 -9.09
CA TYR A 145 -4.26 3.68 -8.00
C TYR A 145 -4.36 2.67 -6.86
N LEU A 146 -5.58 2.25 -6.50
CA LEU A 146 -5.77 1.21 -5.48
C LEU A 146 -5.08 -0.10 -5.89
N ASN A 147 -5.14 -0.49 -7.17
CA ASN A 147 -4.39 -1.63 -7.71
C ASN A 147 -2.87 -1.42 -7.67
N MET A 148 -2.38 -0.19 -7.85
CA MET A 148 -0.95 0.11 -7.68
C MET A 148 -0.52 -0.07 -6.21
N PHE A 149 -1.32 0.39 -5.25
CA PHE A 149 -1.04 0.24 -3.83
C PHE A 149 -1.10 -1.22 -3.38
N ALA A 150 -2.04 -1.99 -3.93
CA ALA A 150 -2.20 -3.41 -3.64
C ALA A 150 -1.00 -4.28 -4.07
N LYS A 151 -0.02 -3.73 -4.79
CA LYS A 151 1.28 -4.39 -5.04
C LYS A 151 2.13 -4.52 -3.77
N ALA A 152 1.80 -3.77 -2.72
CA ALA A 152 2.43 -3.83 -1.40
C ALA A 152 2.02 -5.05 -0.55
N THR A 153 1.01 -5.81 -1.00
CA THR A 153 0.49 -7.00 -0.31
C THR A 153 1.58 -7.95 0.23
N PRO A 154 2.69 -8.24 -0.47
CA PRO A 154 3.74 -9.11 0.06
C PRO A 154 4.45 -8.57 1.33
N LEU A 155 4.31 -7.29 1.66
CA LEU A 155 4.95 -6.68 2.82
C LEU A 155 4.20 -6.92 4.13
N SER A 156 2.90 -7.22 4.07
CA SER A 156 2.05 -7.35 5.25
C SER A 156 0.87 -8.26 4.97
N GLU A 157 0.54 -9.16 5.91
CA GLU A 157 -0.65 -10.01 5.80
C GLU A 157 -1.96 -9.20 5.89
N THR A 158 -1.90 -7.98 6.43
CA THR A 158 -3.06 -7.09 6.55
C THR A 158 -2.83 -5.72 5.93
N VAL A 159 -3.92 -5.07 5.53
CA VAL A 159 -3.94 -3.68 5.09
C VAL A 159 -4.93 -2.90 5.96
N THR A 160 -4.59 -1.65 6.27
CA THR A 160 -5.46 -0.73 7.00
C THR A 160 -5.86 0.42 6.10
N LEU A 161 -7.17 0.66 5.97
CA LEU A 161 -7.76 1.81 5.31
C LEU A 161 -8.22 2.81 6.37
N SER A 162 -7.75 4.05 6.30
CA SER A 162 -8.23 5.15 7.16
C SER A 162 -8.89 6.22 6.31
N MET A 163 -10.15 6.53 6.63
CA MET A 163 -11.05 7.30 5.78
C MET A 163 -11.76 8.41 6.56
N SER A 164 -11.86 9.59 5.95
CA SER A 164 -12.67 10.70 6.43
C SER A 164 -13.11 11.58 5.26
N PRO A 165 -14.29 12.21 5.31
CA PRO A 165 -14.73 13.14 4.28
C PRO A 165 -13.73 14.28 4.06
N GLY A 166 -13.57 14.69 2.80
CA GLY A 166 -12.76 15.88 2.44
C GLY A 166 -11.24 15.70 2.50
N ILE A 167 -10.73 14.52 2.86
CA ILE A 167 -9.29 14.24 2.90
C ILE A 167 -8.92 12.93 2.16
N PRO A 168 -7.65 12.74 1.77
CA PRO A 168 -7.19 11.49 1.16
C PRO A 168 -7.41 10.26 2.06
N VAL A 169 -7.78 9.13 1.44
CA VAL A 169 -7.70 7.83 2.12
C VAL A 169 -6.24 7.45 2.34
N VAL A 170 -5.96 6.86 3.49
CA VAL A 170 -4.67 6.21 3.77
C VAL A 170 -4.82 4.72 3.57
N VAL A 171 -3.93 4.14 2.78
CA VAL A 171 -3.75 2.69 2.63
C VAL A 171 -2.41 2.33 3.24
N GLU A 172 -2.44 1.66 4.39
CA GLU A 172 -1.25 1.32 5.17
C GLU A 172 -0.97 -0.19 5.15
N TYR A 173 0.29 -0.52 4.90
CA TYR A 173 0.86 -1.86 5.08
C TYR A 173 1.95 -1.78 6.15
N ALA A 174 1.75 -2.45 7.29
CA ALA A 174 2.75 -2.53 8.36
C ALA A 174 3.88 -3.50 7.97
N ILE A 175 5.13 -3.12 8.21
CA ILE A 175 6.33 -3.90 7.88
C ILE A 175 6.92 -4.41 9.21
N GLY A 176 6.31 -5.46 9.75
CA GLY A 176 6.64 -5.97 11.10
C GLY A 176 6.67 -4.84 12.13
N ASP A 177 7.71 -4.84 12.97
CA ASP A 177 7.95 -3.79 13.96
C ASP A 177 8.89 -2.68 13.43
N MET A 178 9.28 -2.72 12.15
CA MET A 178 10.27 -1.79 11.57
C MET A 178 9.64 -0.49 11.08
N GLY A 179 8.35 -0.49 10.78
CA GLY A 179 7.64 0.67 10.27
C GLY A 179 6.46 0.29 9.38
N TYR A 180 6.17 1.14 8.41
CA TYR A 180 5.03 0.98 7.51
C TYR A 180 5.29 1.59 6.14
N MET A 181 4.48 1.18 5.17
CA MET A 181 4.31 1.90 3.90
C MET A 181 2.89 2.42 3.81
N ARG A 182 2.76 3.75 3.66
CA ARG A 182 1.47 4.44 3.54
C ARG A 182 1.32 5.05 2.16
N PHE A 183 0.16 4.84 1.55
CA PHE A 183 -0.25 5.51 0.34
C PHE A 183 -1.41 6.46 0.65
N TYR A 184 -1.38 7.64 0.04
CA TYR A 184 -2.42 8.65 0.17
C TYR A 184 -3.08 8.84 -1.19
N LEU A 185 -4.41 8.77 -1.23
CA LEU A 185 -5.17 8.95 -2.46
C LEU A 185 -6.37 9.86 -2.21
N ALA A 186 -6.38 11.00 -2.91
CA ALA A 186 -7.52 11.89 -2.88
C ALA A 186 -8.76 11.19 -3.44
N PRO A 187 -9.94 11.36 -2.83
CA PRO A 187 -11.18 10.91 -3.43
C PRO A 187 -11.45 11.67 -4.73
N LYS A 188 -12.20 11.05 -5.63
CA LYS A 188 -12.84 11.77 -6.72
C LYS A 188 -13.86 12.73 -6.13
N VAL A 189 -13.81 13.97 -6.55
CA VAL A 189 -14.84 14.96 -6.26
C VAL A 189 -15.99 14.68 -7.24
N GLU A 190 -17.21 14.56 -6.73
CA GLU A 190 -18.39 14.64 -7.59
C GLU A 190 -18.47 16.09 -8.08
N GLU A 191 -18.41 16.32 -9.39
CA GLU A 191 -18.73 17.64 -9.92
C GLU A 191 -20.20 17.90 -9.56
N ASP A 192 -20.45 18.83 -8.64
CA ASP A 192 -21.80 19.32 -8.37
C ASP A 192 -22.35 19.88 -9.70
N ASP A 193 -23.33 19.20 -10.30
CA ASP A 193 -24.19 19.76 -11.36
C ASP A 193 -25.12 20.86 -10.81
#